data_AF-A0AAX2M7Y4-F1
#
_entry.id   AF-A0AAX2M7Y4-F1
#
_cell.length_a   1.000
_cell.length_b   1.000
_cell.length_c   1.000
_cell.angle_alpha   90.00
_cell.angle_beta   90.00
_cell.angle_gamma   90.00
#
_symmetry.space_group_name_H-M   'P 1'
#
loop_
_entity.id
_entity.type
_entity.pdbx_description
1 polymer ?
#
loop_
_entity_poly.entity_id
_entity_poly.type
_entity_poly.pdbx_seq_one_letter_code
_entity_poly.pdbx_strand_id
1 'polypeptide(L)'
;MEVSTAPYHELPQALRREINVMLHLAYQCEGEADLDETLHRAGLDAQSFCLLDGDGRVAAYAAVLGKSIAQQGQAYALGSLSCVATHPAMRGADWARARSRPRRTG
;
A
#
# COMPACT_ATOMS: atom_id res chain seq x y z
N MET A 1 -2.54 3.60 15.56
CA MET A 1 -2.02 3.14 14.27
C MET A 1 -1.38 1.80 14.52
N GLU A 2 -1.62 0.85 13.63
CA GLU A 2 -1.09 -0.51 13.71
C GLU A 2 -0.48 -0.87 12.36
N VAL A 3 0.61 -1.65 12.36
CA VAL A 3 1.18 -2.18 11.13
C VAL A 3 0.72 -3.62 10.96
N SER A 4 0.01 -3.90 9.87
CA SER A 4 -0.36 -5.24 9.45
C SER A 4 0.58 -5.71 8.33
N THR A 5 1.06 -6.93 8.43
CA THR A 5 2.01 -7.52 7.48
C THR A 5 1.56 -8.90 7.03
N ALA A 6 1.53 -9.13 5.72
CA ALA A 6 1.26 -10.44 5.14
C ALA A 6 1.76 -10.48 3.69
N PRO A 7 1.94 -11.66 3.08
CA PRO A 7 2.09 -11.77 1.63
C PRO A 7 0.93 -11.09 0.91
N TYR A 8 1.19 -10.33 -0.15
CA TYR A 8 0.18 -9.54 -0.87
C TYR A 8 -1.01 -10.40 -1.31
N HIS A 9 -0.75 -11.63 -1.76
CA HIS A 9 -1.79 -12.54 -2.24
C HIS A 9 -2.69 -13.10 -1.13
N GLU A 10 -2.26 -13.03 0.13
CA GLU A 10 -3.04 -13.44 1.31
C GLU A 10 -3.85 -12.28 1.88
N LEU A 11 -3.63 -11.04 1.43
CA LEU A 11 -4.40 -9.89 1.90
C LEU A 11 -5.88 -10.02 1.51
N PRO A 12 -6.81 -9.69 2.43
CA PRO A 12 -8.23 -9.63 2.12
C PRO A 12 -8.50 -8.75 0.89
N GLN A 13 -9.44 -9.17 0.04
CA GLN A 13 -9.76 -8.42 -1.19
C GLN A 13 -10.17 -6.97 -0.88
N ALA A 14 -10.94 -6.74 0.19
CA ALA A 14 -11.32 -5.40 0.62
C ALA A 14 -10.09 -4.52 0.91
N LEU A 15 -9.08 -5.08 1.60
CA LEU A 15 -7.85 -4.37 1.91
C LEU A 15 -7.04 -4.07 0.64
N ARG A 16 -6.95 -5.02 -0.30
CA ARG A 16 -6.29 -4.79 -1.60
C ARG A 16 -6.96 -3.66 -2.40
N ARG A 17 -8.30 -3.62 -2.41
CA ARG A 17 -9.07 -2.53 -3.03
C ARG A 17 -8.79 -1.18 -2.38
N GLU A 18 -8.75 -1.13 -1.04
CA GLU A 18 -8.40 0.10 -0.32
C GLU A 18 -6.97 0.58 -0.63
N ILE A 19 -6.01 -0.35 -0.75
CA ILE A 19 -4.64 -0.04 -1.17
C ILE A 19 -4.63 0.57 -2.58
N ASN A 20 -5.34 -0.02 -3.55
CA ASN A 20 -5.42 0.51 -4.92
C ASN A 20 -5.97 1.94 -4.95
N VAL A 21 -7.07 2.20 -4.22
CA VAL A 21 -7.63 3.55 -4.10
C VAL A 21 -6.62 4.51 -3.46
N MET A 22 -5.98 4.11 -2.37
CA MET A 22 -5.00 4.96 -1.67
C MET A 22 -3.80 5.28 -2.57
N LEU A 23 -3.27 4.29 -3.31
CA LEU A 23 -2.16 4.48 -4.24
C LEU A 23 -2.55 5.39 -5.40
N HIS A 24 -3.74 5.19 -5.99
CA HIS A 24 -4.27 6.04 -7.05
C HIS A 24 -4.31 7.52 -6.62
N LEU A 25 -4.84 7.78 -5.41
CA LEU A 25 -4.86 9.11 -4.81
C LEU A 25 -3.45 9.64 -4.51
N ALA A 26 -2.59 8.80 -3.95
CA ALA A 26 -1.25 9.17 -3.52
C ALA A 26 -0.31 9.50 -4.69
N TYR A 27 -0.52 8.85 -5.84
CA TYR A 27 0.23 9.04 -7.08
C TYR A 27 -0.45 10.01 -8.06
N GLN A 28 -1.64 10.52 -7.70
CA GLN A 28 -2.38 11.50 -8.50
C GLN A 28 -2.70 10.99 -9.91
N CYS A 29 -3.06 9.72 -10.00
CA CYS A 29 -3.45 9.10 -11.27
C CYS A 29 -4.71 9.75 -11.84
N GLU A 30 -4.80 9.83 -13.17
CA GLU A 30 -6.01 10.29 -13.86
C GLU A 30 -7.10 9.21 -13.86
N GLY A 31 -8.36 9.63 -13.92
CA GLY A 31 -9.50 8.73 -13.97
C GLY A 31 -9.83 8.05 -12.64
N GLU A 32 -10.61 6.98 -12.71
CA GLU A 32 -11.00 6.17 -11.55
C GLU A 32 -9.98 5.08 -11.25
N ALA A 33 -9.83 4.73 -9.98
CA ALA A 33 -8.94 3.65 -9.56
C ALA A 33 -9.46 2.29 -10.03
N ASP A 34 -8.57 1.45 -10.57
CA ASP A 34 -8.89 0.05 -10.81
C ASP A 34 -8.83 -0.73 -9.49
N LEU A 35 -10.00 -1.09 -8.98
CA LEU A 35 -10.16 -1.79 -7.71
C LEU A 35 -9.64 -3.23 -7.76
N ASP A 36 -9.61 -3.86 -8.92
CA ASP A 36 -9.19 -5.24 -9.07
C ASP A 36 -7.79 -5.36 -9.71
N GLU A 37 -7.07 -4.23 -9.86
CA GLU A 37 -5.68 -4.21 -10.28
C GLU A 37 -4.81 -5.06 -9.34
N THR A 38 -4.05 -5.97 -9.95
CA THR A 38 -3.09 -6.80 -9.24
C THR A 38 -1.74 -6.11 -9.20
N LEU A 39 -1.47 -5.34 -8.13
CA LEU A 39 -0.22 -4.57 -7.94
C LEU A 39 1.05 -5.43 -8.01
N HIS A 40 0.99 -6.66 -7.50
CA HIS A 40 2.13 -7.57 -7.46
C HIS A 40 1.77 -8.92 -8.05
N ARG A 41 2.57 -9.37 -9.02
CA ARG A 41 2.45 -10.73 -9.58
C ARG A 41 2.79 -11.75 -8.50
N ALA A 42 2.07 -12.88 -8.47
CA ALA A 42 2.25 -13.93 -7.47
C ALA A 42 3.72 -14.41 -7.37
N GLY A 43 4.41 -14.57 -8.51
CA GLY A 43 5.81 -15.02 -8.53
C GLY A 43 6.86 -14.01 -8.03
N LEU A 44 6.45 -12.85 -7.49
CA LEU A 44 7.35 -11.90 -6.83
C LEU A 44 7.34 -12.01 -5.30
N ASP A 45 6.48 -12.88 -4.75
CA ASP A 45 6.31 -13.11 -3.30
C ASP A 45 6.35 -11.82 -2.48
N ALA A 46 5.56 -10.83 -2.94
CA ALA A 46 5.56 -9.50 -2.36
C ALA A 46 5.08 -9.55 -0.89
N GLN A 47 5.95 -9.16 0.03
CA GLN A 47 5.58 -8.97 1.43
C GLN A 47 5.00 -7.57 1.60
N SER A 48 3.72 -7.49 1.95
CA SER A 48 3.01 -6.23 2.14
C SER A 48 3.11 -5.73 3.58
N PHE A 49 3.18 -4.41 3.72
CA PHE A 49 3.17 -3.67 4.98
C PHE A 49 2.11 -2.57 4.87
N CYS A 50 1.03 -2.71 5.65
CA CYS A 50 -0.08 -1.77 5.69
C CYS A 50 -0.09 -1.06 7.04
N LEU A 51 -0.01 0.28 7.04
CA LEU A 51 -0.28 1.07 8.22
C LEU A 51 -1.78 1.34 8.29
N LEU A 52 -2.44 0.86 9.33
CA LEU A 52 -3.87 1.03 9.56
C LEU A 52 -4.13 2.11 10.63
N ASP A 53 -5.16 2.92 10.41
CA ASP A 53 -5.66 3.85 11.42
C ASP A 53 -6.56 3.15 12.46
N GLY A 54 -7.13 3.90 13.40
CA GLY A 54 -7.97 3.35 14.46
C GLY A 54 -9.31 2.77 13.98
N ASP A 55 -9.73 3.10 12.76
CA ASP A 55 -10.94 2.59 12.11
C ASP A 55 -10.62 1.43 11.14
N GLY A 56 -9.36 1.00 11.08
CA GLY A 56 -8.88 -0.08 10.21
C GLY A 56 -8.59 0.34 8.77
N ARG A 57 -8.56 1.65 8.45
CA ARG A 57 -8.31 2.13 7.08
C ARG A 57 -6.84 2.25 6.77
N VAL A 58 -6.48 2.07 5.51
CA VAL A 58 -5.10 2.19 5.02
C VAL A 58 -4.62 3.65 5.08
N ALA A 59 -3.72 3.94 6.00
CA ALA A 59 -3.02 5.21 6.12
C ALA A 59 -1.73 5.26 5.29
N ALA A 60 -1.05 4.12 5.11
CA ALA A 60 0.13 3.98 4.27
C ALA A 60 0.31 2.54 3.81
N TYR A 61 1.02 2.36 2.70
CA TYR A 61 1.36 1.06 2.14
C TYR A 61 2.80 1.04 1.64
N ALA A 62 3.44 -0.10 1.78
CA ALA A 62 4.68 -0.46 1.10
C ALA A 62 4.72 -1.98 0.91
N ALA A 63 5.42 -2.44 -0.12
CA ALA A 63 5.75 -3.85 -0.28
C ALA A 63 7.25 -4.05 -0.45
N VAL A 64 7.75 -5.19 0.01
CA VAL A 64 9.11 -5.67 -0.26
C VAL A 64 9.03 -6.85 -1.22
N LEU A 65 9.74 -6.75 -2.33
CA LEU A 65 9.88 -7.80 -3.35
C LEU A 65 11.24 -8.47 -3.20
N GLY A 66 11.27 -9.80 -3.25
CA GLY A 66 12.50 -10.58 -3.29
C GLY A 66 12.92 -10.87 -4.73
N LYS A 67 14.18 -10.58 -5.09
CA LYS A 67 14.75 -10.99 -6.37
C LYS A 67 16.18 -11.47 -6.21
N SER A 68 16.50 -12.61 -6.83
CA SER A 68 17.89 -13.03 -6.99
C SER A 68 18.53 -12.28 -8.15
N ILE A 69 19.69 -11.65 -7.92
CA ILE A 69 20.50 -11.02 -8.97
C ILE A 69 21.86 -11.72 -9.07
N ALA A 70 22.40 -11.81 -10.28
CA ALA A 70 23.76 -12.27 -10.50
C ALA A 70 24.67 -11.08 -10.79
N GLN A 71 25.74 -10.92 -10.02
CA GLN A 71 26.80 -9.95 -10.31
C GLN A 71 28.16 -10.63 -10.22
N GLN A 72 28.94 -10.50 -11.30
CA GLN A 72 30.28 -11.10 -11.40
C GLN A 72 30.31 -12.61 -11.13
N GLY A 73 29.25 -13.33 -11.57
CA GLY A 73 29.11 -14.77 -11.35
C GLY A 73 28.61 -15.17 -9.95
N GLN A 74 28.43 -14.22 -9.03
CA GLN A 74 27.90 -14.46 -7.70
C GLN A 74 26.40 -14.11 -7.63
N ALA A 75 25.62 -14.97 -6.98
CA ALA A 75 24.21 -14.72 -6.69
C ALA A 75 24.06 -13.91 -5.39
N TYR A 76 23.18 -12.90 -5.43
CA TYR A 76 22.79 -12.07 -4.30
C TYR A 76 21.27 -12.05 -4.16
N ALA A 77 20.79 -12.07 -2.92
CA ALA A 77 19.38 -11.81 -2.61
C ALA A 77 19.17 -10.31 -2.45
N LEU A 78 18.30 -9.72 -3.28
CA LEU A 78 17.94 -8.31 -3.24
C LEU A 78 16.51 -8.17 -2.69
N GLY A 79 16.32 -7.30 -1.70
CA GLY A 79 15.01 -6.79 -1.30
C GLY A 79 14.76 -5.43 -1.96
N SER A 80 13.64 -5.28 -2.67
CA SER A 80 13.26 -4.03 -3.35
C SER A 80 11.96 -3.49 -2.78
N LEU A 81 11.92 -2.19 -2.49
CA LEU A 81 10.68 -1.52 -2.10
C LEU A 81 9.80 -1.25 -3.32
N SER A 82 8.50 -1.47 -3.17
CA SER A 82 7.48 -1.25 -4.20
C SER A 82 6.25 -0.55 -3.61
N CYS A 83 5.57 0.23 -4.45
CA CYS A 83 4.30 0.89 -4.14
C CYS A 83 4.31 1.68 -2.81
N VAL A 84 5.42 2.32 -2.47
CA VAL A 84 5.55 3.07 -1.21
C VAL A 84 4.73 4.35 -1.31
N ALA A 85 3.75 4.50 -0.42
CA ALA A 85 2.92 5.69 -0.35
C ALA A 85 2.29 5.89 1.02
N THR A 86 2.01 7.16 1.33
CA THR A 86 1.17 7.57 2.46
C THR A 86 -0.06 8.28 1.91
N HIS A 87 -1.22 7.98 2.50
CA HIS A 87 -2.49 8.59 2.15
C HIS A 87 -2.37 10.13 2.20
N PRO A 88 -2.79 10.89 1.16
CA PRO A 88 -2.59 12.34 1.10
C PRO A 88 -3.07 13.10 2.34
N ALA A 89 -4.24 12.74 2.88
CA ALA A 89 -4.80 13.35 4.10
C ALA A 89 -3.97 13.12 5.38
N MET A 90 -3.00 12.22 5.34
CA MET A 90 -2.12 11.86 6.46
C MET A 90 -0.71 12.46 6.30
N ARG A 91 -0.46 13.23 5.23
CA ARG A 91 0.82 13.91 5.00
C ARG A 91 0.84 15.23 5.78
N GLY A 92 1.87 15.46 6.61
CA GLY A 92 2.05 16.71 7.35
C GLY A 92 1.07 16.93 8.52
N ALA A 93 1.07 18.13 9.09
CA ALA A 93 0.36 18.52 10.33
C ALA A 93 -1.19 18.47 10.25
N ASP A 94 -1.76 18.06 9.11
CA ASP A 94 -3.22 18.04 8.88
C ASP A 94 -3.92 16.73 9.26
N TRP A 95 -3.19 15.73 9.77
CA TRP A 95 -3.79 14.47 10.26
C TRP A 95 -4.86 14.72 11.34
N ALA A 96 -4.67 15.73 12.19
CA ALA A 96 -5.62 16.08 13.25
C ALA A 96 -6.93 16.67 12.68
N ARG A 97 -6.85 17.32 11.51
CA ARG A 97 -7.98 17.98 10.83
C ARG A 97 -8.80 17.01 9.99
N ALA A 98 -8.19 15.94 9.47
CA ALA A 98 -8.90 14.88 8.75
C ALA A 98 -9.90 14.13 9.65
N ARG A 99 -9.62 14.02 10.96
CA ARG A 99 -10.51 13.38 11.95
C ARG A 99 -11.75 14.20 12.32
N SER A 100 -11.74 15.53 12.10
CA SER A 100 -12.82 16.41 12.59
C SER A 100 -13.94 16.65 11.58
N ARG A 101 -13.93 16.01 10.40
CA ARG A 101 -15.03 16.12 9.43
C ARG A 101 -16.00 14.95 9.63
N PRO A 102 -17.23 15.19 10.11
CA PRO A 102 -18.25 14.15 10.14
C PRO A 102 -18.63 13.75 8.70
N ARG A 103 -18.94 12.46 8.50
CA ARG A 103 -19.56 11.95 7.28
C ARG A 103 -20.83 12.76 7.01
N ARG A 104 -20.90 13.50 5.90
CA ARG A 104 -22.19 13.93 5.36
C ARG A 104 -22.88 12.66 4.84
N THR A 105 -23.82 12.14 5.62
CA THR A 105 -24.87 11.27 5.10
C THR A 105 -25.79 12.15 4.26
N GLY A 106 -25.73 11.98 2.94
CA GLY A 106 -26.67 12.53 1.97
C GLY A 106 -27.32 11.37 1.24
#